data_AF-S6HIZ8-F1
#
_entry.id   AF-S6HIZ8-F1
#
_cell.length_a   1.000
_cell.length_b   1.000
_cell.length_c   1.000
_cell.angle_alpha   90.00
_cell.angle_beta   90.00
_cell.angle_gamma   90.00
#
_symmetry.space_group_name_H-M   'P 1'
#
loop_
_entity.id
_entity.type
_entity.pdbx_description
1 polymer ?
#
loop_
_entity_poly.entity_id
_entity_poly.type
_entity_poly.pdbx_seq_one_letter_code
_entity_poly.pdbx_strand_id
1 'polypeptide(L)'
;MMAGFFLKTPASLFKATKKDFQRLLIPYLFFSILAIAVESIKRWGLNREGLDYFNELIAVIFWMDYNHLKNSYAFVLWFLPALFVAKFLYNLTVLTLNKKYLQFLVFVLCFITSFVFDTPFALSLGLNSVLWLCIGSAIFKFIQSDRKNNAPRIKLLVSLIFIMVIVSFYKGIPTLDVANLIYDDILINIIWSVSFVVVMSLIFVSISIWIGLPHLVSSWGKNTMFLFVVHPYTNNLSHVMVEKIGLGWSLKLFLSLVFLFIFLQIKERFFVFKNV
;
A
#
# COMPACT_ATOMS: atom_id res chain seq x y z
N MET A 1 -2.57 4.92 0.68
CA MET A 1 -2.49 6.05 1.64
C MET A 1 -1.06 6.56 1.84
N MET A 2 -0.10 5.74 2.30
CA MET A 2 1.28 6.17 2.58
C MET A 2 2.00 6.81 1.39
N ALA A 3 1.80 6.30 0.17
CA ALA A 3 2.36 6.92 -1.03
C ALA A 3 1.91 8.39 -1.23
N GLY A 4 0.73 8.77 -0.72
CA GLY A 4 0.22 10.14 -0.74
C GLY A 4 1.06 11.13 0.05
N PHE A 5 1.78 10.66 1.08
CA PHE A 5 2.64 11.51 1.93
C PHE A 5 3.86 12.02 1.16
N PHE A 6 4.28 11.28 0.14
CA PHE A 6 5.47 11.58 -0.66
C PHE A 6 5.14 12.31 -1.97
N LEU A 7 3.86 12.65 -2.21
CA LEU A 7 3.44 13.37 -3.41
C LEU A 7 3.92 14.82 -3.36
N LYS A 8 4.73 15.18 -4.34
CA LYS A 8 5.05 16.58 -4.67
C LYS A 8 4.32 16.94 -5.94
N THR A 9 3.68 18.11 -5.98
CA THR A 9 3.04 18.61 -7.19
C THR A 9 4.10 18.75 -8.28
N PRO A 10 4.00 18.03 -9.41
CA PRO A 10 4.99 18.13 -10.47
C PRO A 10 4.80 19.42 -11.27
N ALA A 11 5.88 19.92 -11.89
CA ALA A 11 5.79 21.05 -12.82
C ALA A 11 5.24 20.66 -14.21
N SER A 12 5.32 19.38 -14.57
CA SER A 12 4.87 18.86 -15.88
C SER A 12 4.38 17.43 -15.72
N LEU A 13 3.19 17.15 -16.27
CA LEU A 13 2.59 15.82 -16.26
C LEU A 13 3.50 14.80 -16.96
N PHE A 14 4.00 15.12 -18.15
CA PHE A 14 4.86 14.21 -18.92
C PHE A 14 6.11 13.80 -18.16
N LYS A 15 6.82 14.76 -17.54
CA LYS A 15 8.02 14.47 -16.74
C LYS A 15 7.69 13.58 -15.53
N ALA A 16 6.55 13.82 -14.88
CA ALA A 16 6.09 13.01 -13.75
C ALA A 16 5.74 11.59 -14.17
N THR A 17 4.95 11.43 -15.24
CA THR A 17 4.53 10.13 -15.79
C THR A 17 5.73 9.32 -16.25
N LYS A 18 6.69 9.91 -16.99
CA LYS A 18 7.90 9.21 -17.43
C LYS A 18 8.73 8.69 -16.24
N LYS A 19 8.89 9.52 -15.21
CA LYS A 19 9.61 9.13 -13.99
C LYS A 19 8.90 8.00 -13.24
N ASP A 20 7.58 8.06 -13.13
CA ASP A 20 6.81 7.05 -12.42
C ASP A 20 6.71 5.74 -13.21
N PHE A 21 6.62 5.81 -14.53
CA PHE A 21 6.71 4.64 -15.43
C PHE A 21 8.02 3.88 -15.19
N GLN A 22 9.16 4.59 -15.17
CA GLN A 22 10.47 3.99 -14.93
C GLN A 22 10.61 3.37 -13.53
N ARG A 23 9.91 3.92 -12.54
CA ARG A 23 10.03 3.49 -11.14
C ARG A 23 9.03 2.42 -10.72
N LEU A 24 7.91 2.29 -11.43
CA LEU A 24 6.81 1.42 -11.06
C LEU A 24 6.58 0.34 -12.11
N LEU A 25 6.38 0.72 -13.37
CA LEU A 25 6.04 -0.23 -14.43
C LEU A 25 7.24 -1.05 -14.91
N ILE A 26 8.43 -0.46 -15.06
CA ILE A 26 9.62 -1.23 -15.45
C ILE A 26 9.97 -2.31 -14.40
N PRO A 27 10.07 -1.99 -13.09
CA PRO A 27 10.28 -3.01 -12.08
C PRO A 27 9.14 -4.04 -12.04
N TYR A 28 7.88 -3.60 -12.17
CA TYR A 28 6.75 -4.51 -12.24
C TYR A 28 6.90 -5.55 -13.35
N LEU A 29 7.18 -5.14 -14.58
CA LEU A 29 7.32 -6.06 -15.72
C LEU A 29 8.48 -7.03 -15.50
N PHE A 30 9.65 -6.52 -15.08
CA PHE A 30 10.82 -7.35 -14.85
C PHE A 30 10.58 -8.40 -13.75
N PHE A 31 10.05 -7.98 -12.60
CA PHE A 31 9.81 -8.89 -11.48
C PHE A 31 8.61 -9.82 -11.72
N SER A 32 7.64 -9.44 -12.55
CA SER A 32 6.53 -10.34 -12.93
C SER A 32 7.02 -11.48 -13.80
N ILE A 33 7.91 -11.21 -14.77
CA ILE A 33 8.55 -12.26 -15.58
C ILE A 33 9.37 -13.20 -14.69
N LEU A 34 10.17 -12.63 -13.77
CA LEU A 34 10.93 -13.43 -12.82
C LEU A 34 10.01 -14.28 -11.93
N ALA A 35 8.87 -13.73 -11.50
CA ALA A 35 7.90 -14.43 -10.68
C ALA A 35 7.26 -15.62 -11.42
N ILE A 36 6.96 -15.47 -12.71
CA ILE A 36 6.49 -16.58 -13.57
C ILE A 36 7.58 -17.65 -13.67
N ALA A 37 8.85 -17.27 -13.88
CA ALA A 37 9.96 -18.23 -13.95
C ALA A 37 10.13 -19.01 -12.63
N VAL A 38 10.12 -18.32 -11.49
CA VAL A 38 10.21 -18.93 -10.16
C VAL A 38 9.02 -19.85 -9.89
N GLU A 39 7.81 -19.43 -10.23
CA GLU A 39 6.61 -20.27 -10.09
C GLU A 39 6.70 -21.53 -10.95
N SER A 40 7.23 -21.41 -12.16
CA SER A 40 7.44 -22.54 -13.08
C SER A 40 8.44 -23.55 -12.52
N ILE A 41 9.58 -23.07 -12.01
CA ILE A 41 10.59 -23.91 -11.34
C ILE A 41 9.98 -24.61 -10.12
N LYS A 42 9.20 -23.89 -9.30
CA LYS A 42 8.52 -24.45 -8.13
C LYS A 42 7.55 -25.56 -8.51
N ARG A 43 6.71 -25.34 -9.53
CA ARG A 43 5.73 -26.34 -9.99
C ARG A 43 6.41 -27.58 -10.56
N TRP A 44 7.47 -27.38 -11.33
CA TRP A 44 8.30 -28.48 -11.84
C TRP A 44 8.91 -29.30 -10.69
N GLY A 45 9.55 -28.64 -9.71
CA GLY A 45 10.14 -29.32 -8.55
C GLY A 45 9.13 -30.01 -7.62
N LEU A 46 7.85 -29.62 -7.67
CA LEU A 46 6.77 -30.21 -6.89
C LEU A 46 5.89 -31.18 -7.69
N ASN A 47 6.27 -31.52 -8.93
CA ASN A 47 5.49 -32.36 -9.85
C ASN A 47 4.02 -31.89 -10.00
N ARG A 48 3.80 -30.58 -10.11
CA ARG A 48 2.48 -29.97 -10.34
C ARG A 48 2.29 -29.61 -11.80
N GLU A 49 1.04 -29.43 -12.20
CA GLU A 49 0.71 -28.92 -13.53
C GLU A 49 1.39 -27.57 -13.80
N GLY A 50 1.90 -27.43 -15.03
CA GLY A 50 2.55 -26.22 -15.51
C GLY A 50 1.62 -25.00 -15.50
N LEU A 51 2.22 -23.81 -15.63
CA LEU A 51 1.43 -22.60 -15.83
C LEU A 51 0.93 -22.52 -17.27
N ASP A 52 -0.25 -21.93 -17.44
CA ASP A 52 -0.70 -21.45 -18.73
C ASP A 52 0.01 -20.13 -19.06
N TYR A 53 1.17 -20.23 -19.70
CA TYR A 53 2.03 -19.08 -19.98
C TYR A 53 1.34 -17.99 -20.81
N PHE A 54 0.40 -18.33 -21.68
CA PHE A 54 -0.30 -17.34 -22.48
C PHE A 54 -1.21 -16.49 -21.60
N ASN A 55 -2.01 -17.13 -20.74
CA ASN A 55 -2.87 -16.45 -19.79
C ASN A 55 -2.06 -15.66 -18.74
N GLU A 56 -0.93 -16.18 -18.27
CA GLU A 56 -0.05 -15.44 -17.35
C GLU A 56 0.54 -14.18 -18.00
N LEU A 57 0.95 -14.24 -19.28
CA LEU A 57 1.46 -13.07 -19.99
C LEU A 57 0.38 -12.03 -20.24
N ILE A 58 -0.85 -12.43 -20.57
CA ILE A 58 -1.99 -11.52 -20.66
C ILE A 58 -2.28 -10.90 -19.30
N ALA A 59 -2.23 -11.67 -18.22
CA ALA A 59 -2.41 -11.15 -16.87
C ALA A 59 -1.37 -10.08 -16.52
N VAL A 60 -0.10 -10.29 -16.89
CA VAL A 60 1.00 -9.34 -16.63
C VAL A 60 0.95 -8.10 -17.51
N ILE A 61 0.59 -8.23 -18.78
CA ILE A 61 0.70 -7.11 -19.73
C ILE A 61 -0.60 -6.33 -19.85
N PHE A 62 -1.75 -7.01 -19.78
CA PHE A 62 -3.05 -6.40 -20.05
C PHE A 62 -3.82 -6.11 -18.76
N TRP A 63 -4.05 -7.11 -17.90
CA TRP A 63 -4.88 -6.93 -16.71
C TRP A 63 -4.17 -6.16 -15.59
N MET A 64 -2.97 -6.60 -15.23
CA MET A 64 -2.13 -5.99 -14.19
C MET A 64 -2.77 -5.95 -12.78
N ASP A 65 -3.76 -6.79 -12.52
CA ASP A 65 -4.51 -6.85 -11.26
C ASP A 65 -4.27 -8.15 -10.48
N TYR A 66 -4.74 -8.19 -9.23
CA TYR A 66 -4.57 -9.36 -8.37
C TYR A 66 -5.28 -10.61 -8.91
N ASN A 67 -6.52 -10.46 -9.41
CA ASN A 67 -7.38 -11.58 -9.79
C ASN A 67 -6.79 -12.42 -10.92
N HIS A 68 -6.18 -11.75 -11.89
CA HIS A 68 -5.54 -12.39 -13.03
C HIS A 68 -4.12 -12.88 -12.72
N LEU A 69 -3.42 -12.25 -11.78
CA LEU A 69 -2.04 -12.61 -11.41
C LEU A 69 -1.93 -13.71 -10.34
N LYS A 70 -3.03 -14.09 -9.68
CA LYS A 70 -3.03 -14.98 -8.49
C LYS A 70 -2.35 -16.34 -8.66
N ASN A 71 -2.20 -16.80 -9.90
CA ASN A 71 -1.63 -18.11 -10.22
C ASN A 71 -0.10 -18.14 -10.18
N SER A 72 0.55 -16.97 -10.17
CA SER A 72 1.99 -16.80 -10.06
C SER A 72 2.35 -15.80 -8.96
N TYR A 73 3.60 -15.79 -8.49
CA TYR A 73 4.03 -14.81 -7.48
C TYR A 73 3.96 -13.34 -7.96
N ALA A 74 3.65 -13.11 -9.24
CA ALA A 74 3.46 -11.78 -9.80
C ALA A 74 2.29 -11.04 -9.13
N PHE A 75 1.33 -11.76 -8.52
CA PHE A 75 0.23 -11.12 -7.78
C PHE A 75 0.77 -10.16 -6.73
N VAL A 76 1.90 -10.43 -6.07
CA VAL A 76 2.47 -9.54 -5.04
C VAL A 76 2.69 -8.12 -5.57
N LEU A 77 2.87 -7.96 -6.87
CA LEU A 77 3.24 -6.70 -7.52
C LEU A 77 2.04 -5.94 -8.12
N TRP A 78 0.81 -6.43 -7.97
CA TRP A 78 -0.41 -5.82 -8.53
C TRP A 78 -0.56 -4.33 -8.17
N PHE A 79 -0.06 -3.94 -6.99
CA PHE A 79 -0.18 -2.57 -6.49
C PHE A 79 0.71 -1.56 -7.23
N LEU A 80 1.75 -2.01 -7.96
CA LEU A 80 2.68 -1.12 -8.66
C LEU A 80 2.00 -0.45 -9.89
N PRO A 81 1.37 -1.21 -10.82
CA PRO A 81 0.54 -0.64 -11.87
C PRO A 81 -0.61 0.22 -11.34
N ALA A 82 -1.34 -0.26 -10.32
CA ALA A 82 -2.43 0.50 -9.70
C ALA A 82 -1.94 1.84 -9.13
N LEU A 83 -0.78 1.86 -8.46
CA LEU A 83 -0.17 3.07 -7.95
C LEU A 83 0.29 4.01 -9.07
N PHE A 84 0.81 3.47 -10.18
CA PHE A 84 1.17 4.27 -11.36
C PHE A 84 -0.05 5.01 -11.91
N VAL A 85 -1.16 4.30 -12.15
CA VAL A 85 -2.42 4.89 -12.61
C VAL A 85 -2.95 5.93 -11.62
N ALA A 86 -2.98 5.59 -10.33
CA ALA A 86 -3.46 6.51 -9.30
C ALA A 86 -2.63 7.80 -9.23
N LYS A 87 -1.30 7.72 -9.38
CA LYS A 87 -0.42 8.90 -9.42
C LYS A 87 -0.61 9.72 -10.68
N PHE A 88 -0.81 9.07 -11.83
CA PHE A 88 -1.14 9.75 -13.08
C PHE A 88 -2.42 10.56 -12.93
N LEU A 89 -3.50 9.93 -12.46
CA LEU A 89 -4.79 10.56 -12.22
C LEU A 89 -4.68 11.71 -11.19
N TYR A 90 -3.98 11.47 -10.08
CA TYR A 90 -3.75 12.51 -9.06
C TYR A 90 -3.06 13.74 -9.67
N ASN A 91 -1.96 13.54 -10.40
CA ASN A 91 -1.20 14.63 -11.00
C ASN A 91 -2.01 15.35 -12.08
N LEU A 92 -2.73 14.61 -12.92
CA LEU A 92 -3.60 15.16 -13.95
C LEU A 92 -4.67 16.07 -13.32
N THR A 93 -5.37 15.60 -12.29
CA THR A 93 -6.41 16.35 -11.60
C THR A 93 -5.85 17.61 -10.93
N VAL A 94 -4.71 17.51 -10.23
CA VAL A 94 -4.09 18.66 -9.53
C VAL A 94 -3.54 19.71 -10.51
N LEU A 95 -3.02 19.29 -11.66
CA LEU A 95 -2.52 20.21 -12.69
C LEU A 95 -3.63 20.88 -13.50
N THR A 96 -4.77 20.20 -13.67
CA THR A 96 -5.88 20.69 -14.49
C THR A 96 -6.84 21.57 -13.69
N LEU A 97 -7.10 21.21 -12.42
CA LEU A 97 -8.10 21.88 -11.60
C LEU A 97 -7.43 22.75 -10.53
N ASN A 98 -7.74 24.05 -10.52
CA ASN A 98 -7.22 24.97 -9.50
C ASN A 98 -7.92 24.84 -8.13
N LYS A 99 -9.18 24.39 -8.12
CA LYS A 99 -10.02 24.38 -6.90
C LYS A 99 -9.92 23.03 -6.19
N LYS A 100 -9.46 23.04 -4.93
CA LYS A 100 -9.27 21.81 -4.11
C LYS A 100 -10.55 20.99 -3.93
N TYR A 101 -11.71 21.64 -3.82
CA TYR A 101 -12.99 20.92 -3.67
C TYR A 101 -13.37 20.17 -4.96
N LEU A 102 -13.10 20.74 -6.14
CA LEU A 102 -13.29 20.05 -7.42
C LEU A 102 -12.31 18.88 -7.56
N GLN A 103 -11.05 19.07 -7.16
CA GLN A 103 -10.08 17.96 -7.13
C GLN A 103 -10.59 16.79 -6.28
N PHE A 104 -11.07 17.09 -5.07
CA PHE A 104 -11.63 16.08 -4.17
C PHE A 104 -12.86 15.39 -4.77
N LEU A 105 -13.78 16.16 -5.35
CA LEU A 105 -14.96 15.61 -6.03
C LEU A 105 -14.56 14.64 -7.15
N VAL A 106 -13.59 15.00 -7.98
CA VAL A 106 -13.06 14.10 -9.03
C VAL A 106 -12.50 12.81 -8.43
N PHE A 107 -11.73 12.89 -7.34
CA PHE A 107 -11.20 11.68 -6.69
C PHE A 107 -12.30 10.78 -6.10
N VAL A 108 -13.37 11.36 -5.55
CA VAL A 108 -14.53 10.60 -5.09
C VAL A 108 -15.26 9.94 -6.26
N LEU A 109 -15.44 10.64 -7.38
CA LEU A 109 -16.05 10.07 -8.58
C LEU A 109 -15.21 8.93 -9.17
N CYS A 110 -13.89 9.10 -9.25
CA CYS A 110 -12.98 8.01 -9.62
C CYS A 110 -13.13 6.80 -8.69
N PHE A 111 -13.18 7.06 -7.39
CA PHE A 111 -13.34 5.99 -6.41
C PHE A 111 -14.67 5.24 -6.55
N ILE A 112 -15.79 5.93 -6.75
CA ILE A 112 -17.11 5.28 -6.95
C ILE A 112 -17.12 4.50 -8.27
N THR A 113 -16.61 5.08 -9.35
CA THR A 113 -16.56 4.42 -10.66
C THR A 113 -15.70 3.15 -10.65
N SER A 114 -14.71 3.06 -9.76
CA SER A 114 -13.89 1.85 -9.61
C SER A 114 -14.67 0.59 -9.24
N PHE A 115 -15.81 0.72 -8.56
CA PHE A 115 -16.66 -0.42 -8.17
C PHE A 115 -17.59 -0.89 -9.28
N VAL A 116 -17.76 -0.11 -10.34
CA VAL A 116 -18.74 -0.37 -11.41
C VAL A 116 -18.08 -1.08 -12.58
N PHE A 117 -16.84 -0.72 -12.91
CA PHE A 117 -16.16 -1.18 -14.11
C PHE A 117 -14.88 -1.95 -13.78
N ASP A 118 -14.85 -3.22 -14.16
CA ASP A 118 -13.60 -3.95 -14.25
C ASP A 118 -12.90 -3.56 -15.56
N THR A 119 -11.72 -2.97 -15.44
CA THR A 119 -11.01 -2.33 -16.56
C THR A 119 -9.55 -2.75 -16.57
N PRO A 120 -8.99 -2.99 -17.78
CA PRO A 120 -7.62 -3.43 -17.91
C PRO A 120 -6.62 -2.35 -17.50
N PHE A 121 -5.34 -2.71 -17.49
CA PHE A 121 -4.20 -1.85 -17.15
C PHE A 121 -4.23 -1.35 -15.71
N ALA A 122 -4.77 -2.16 -14.80
CA ALA A 122 -5.02 -1.81 -13.40
C ALA A 122 -5.81 -0.51 -13.21
N LEU A 123 -6.65 -0.14 -14.17
CA LEU A 123 -7.36 1.14 -14.16
C LEU A 123 -8.41 1.18 -13.03
N SER A 124 -9.17 0.11 -12.82
CA SER A 124 -10.14 -0.01 -11.72
C SER A 124 -9.47 0.20 -10.36
N LEU A 125 -8.38 -0.52 -10.11
CA LEU A 125 -7.58 -0.39 -8.88
C LEU A 125 -6.93 0.98 -8.75
N GLY A 126 -6.49 1.59 -9.85
CA GLY A 126 -5.94 2.94 -9.88
C GLY A 126 -6.96 4.02 -9.55
N LEU A 127 -8.18 3.89 -10.09
CA LEU A 127 -9.34 4.74 -9.80
C LEU A 127 -9.73 4.63 -8.33
N ASN A 128 -9.72 3.43 -7.75
CA ASN A 128 -9.94 3.23 -6.31
C ASN A 128 -8.80 3.88 -5.48
N SER A 129 -7.56 3.65 -5.89
CA SER A 129 -6.36 4.06 -5.17
C SER A 129 -6.14 5.58 -5.11
N VAL A 130 -6.69 6.35 -6.04
CA VAL A 130 -6.47 7.81 -6.10
C VAL A 130 -7.06 8.54 -4.89
N LEU A 131 -8.20 8.09 -4.37
CA LEU A 131 -8.81 8.67 -3.17
C LEU A 131 -7.89 8.48 -1.97
N TRP A 132 -7.33 7.29 -1.81
CA TRP A 132 -6.38 6.97 -0.75
C TRP A 132 -5.09 7.80 -0.84
N LEU A 133 -4.62 8.12 -2.05
CA LEU A 133 -3.49 9.04 -2.26
C LEU A 133 -3.84 10.46 -1.83
N CYS A 134 -5.01 10.96 -2.23
CA CYS A 134 -5.49 12.28 -1.86
C CYS A 134 -5.61 12.42 -0.33
N ILE A 135 -6.29 11.48 0.33
CA ILE A 135 -6.45 11.45 1.79
C ILE A 135 -5.08 11.42 2.47
N GLY A 136 -4.17 10.57 2.00
CA GLY A 136 -2.81 10.51 2.54
C GLY A 136 -2.06 11.84 2.41
N SER A 137 -2.14 12.50 1.25
CA SER A 137 -1.50 13.81 1.05
C SER A 137 -2.10 14.89 1.96
N ALA A 138 -3.42 14.88 2.16
CA ALA A 138 -4.12 15.81 3.05
C ALA A 138 -3.69 15.61 4.51
N ILE A 139 -3.65 14.36 4.99
CA ILE A 139 -3.18 14.00 6.33
C ILE A 139 -1.74 14.46 6.54
N PHE A 140 -0.85 14.21 5.58
CA PHE A 140 0.55 14.62 5.70
C PHE A 140 0.70 16.15 5.82
N LYS A 141 -0.01 16.92 5.00
CA LYS A 141 0.00 18.39 5.06
C LYS A 141 -0.56 18.91 6.38
N PHE A 142 -1.63 18.27 6.87
CA PHE A 142 -2.22 18.58 8.17
C PHE A 142 -1.20 18.36 9.30
N ILE A 143 -0.57 17.18 9.35
CA ILE A 143 0.47 16.84 10.35
C ILE A 143 1.66 17.81 10.28
N GLN A 144 2.07 18.20 9.07
CA GLN A 144 3.17 19.15 8.86
C GLN A 144 2.82 20.55 9.36
N SER A 145 1.60 21.03 9.09
CA SER A 145 1.09 22.32 9.55
C SER A 145 1.01 22.38 11.08
N ASP A 146 0.52 21.33 11.72
CA ASP A 146 0.42 21.24 13.18
C ASP A 146 1.78 21.28 13.87
N ARG A 147 2.82 20.67 13.27
CA ARG A 147 4.20 20.75 13.78
C ARG A 147 4.71 22.20 13.82
N LYS A 148 4.28 23.03 12.87
CA LYS A 148 4.70 24.42 12.76
C LYS A 148 3.99 25.33 13.78
N ASN A 149 2.76 24.98 14.15
CA ASN A 149 1.89 25.82 14.98
C ASN A 149 1.87 25.43 16.47
N ASN A 150 2.71 24.49 16.93
CA ASN A 150 2.78 24.02 18.32
C ASN A 150 1.42 23.61 18.94
N ALA A 151 0.44 23.21 18.13
CA ALA A 151 -0.85 22.75 18.62
C ALA A 151 -0.76 21.28 19.09
N PRO A 152 -1.23 20.93 20.31
CA PRO A 152 -1.11 19.58 20.83
C PRO A 152 -2.03 18.63 20.06
N ARG A 153 -1.39 17.70 19.35
CA ARG A 153 -1.96 16.63 18.50
C ARG A 153 -2.92 15.67 19.21
N ILE A 154 -3.06 15.80 20.52
CA ILE A 154 -3.80 14.88 21.39
C ILE A 154 -5.29 14.90 21.05
N LYS A 155 -5.90 16.04 20.73
CA LYS A 155 -7.35 16.11 20.48
C LYS A 155 -7.80 15.35 19.22
N LEU A 156 -7.10 15.56 18.10
CA LEU A 156 -7.37 14.81 16.86
C LEU A 156 -7.03 13.32 17.01
N LEU A 157 -5.95 13.02 17.74
CA LEU A 157 -5.51 11.65 17.98
C LEU A 157 -6.52 10.88 18.83
N VAL A 158 -7.01 11.50 19.91
CA VAL A 158 -8.07 10.96 20.77
C VAL A 158 -9.36 10.77 19.99
N SER A 159 -9.76 11.72 19.13
CA SER A 159 -10.98 11.57 18.34
C SER A 159 -10.87 10.43 17.31
N LEU A 160 -9.73 10.26 16.64
CA LEU A 160 -9.52 9.17 15.69
C LEU A 160 -9.45 7.80 16.39
N ILE A 161 -8.81 7.71 17.56
CA ILE A 161 -8.84 6.49 18.39
C ILE A 161 -10.27 6.18 18.80
N PHE A 162 -11.01 7.18 19.28
CA PHE A 162 -12.40 7.01 19.72
C PHE A 162 -13.30 6.52 18.60
N ILE A 163 -13.17 7.08 17.39
CA ILE A 163 -13.88 6.62 16.19
C ILE A 163 -13.51 5.17 15.86
N MET A 164 -12.22 4.83 15.89
CA MET A 164 -11.74 3.46 15.61
C MET A 164 -12.32 2.46 16.61
N VAL A 165 -12.33 2.79 17.91
CA VAL A 165 -12.88 1.95 18.97
C VAL A 165 -14.39 1.79 18.82
N ILE A 166 -15.14 2.88 18.57
CA ILE A 166 -16.59 2.81 18.35
C ILE A 166 -16.92 1.89 17.18
N VAL A 167 -16.32 2.14 16.01
CA VAL A 167 -16.60 1.32 14.82
C VAL A 167 -16.27 -0.15 15.10
N SER A 168 -15.13 -0.41 15.73
CA SER A 168 -14.70 -1.79 16.04
C SER A 168 -15.61 -2.47 17.07
N PHE A 169 -16.18 -1.71 18.02
CA PHE A 169 -17.07 -2.24 19.03
C PHE A 169 -18.46 -2.58 18.47
N TYR A 170 -19.01 -1.73 17.60
CA TYR A 170 -20.37 -1.92 17.06
C TYR A 170 -20.44 -2.84 15.84
N LYS A 171 -19.43 -2.83 14.97
CA LYS A 171 -19.44 -3.58 13.70
C LYS A 171 -18.31 -4.61 13.58
N GLY A 172 -17.44 -4.74 14.58
CA GLY A 172 -16.22 -5.52 14.45
C GLY A 172 -15.18 -4.83 13.55
N ILE A 173 -14.13 -5.57 13.18
CA ILE A 173 -13.11 -5.08 12.24
C ILE A 173 -13.68 -5.19 10.82
N PRO A 174 -13.86 -4.09 10.09
CA PRO A 174 -14.41 -4.14 8.74
C PRO A 174 -13.46 -4.88 7.80
N THR A 175 -14.01 -5.75 6.95
CA THR A 175 -13.24 -6.42 5.91
C THR A 175 -12.92 -5.44 4.80
N LEU A 176 -11.62 -5.31 4.48
CA LEU A 176 -11.11 -4.45 3.43
C LEU A 176 -10.11 -5.24 2.59
N ASP A 177 -10.49 -5.54 1.35
CA ASP A 177 -9.60 -6.09 0.34
C ASP A 177 -9.57 -5.16 -0.88
N VAL A 178 -8.59 -4.27 -0.89
CA VAL A 178 -8.38 -3.33 -2.00
C VAL A 178 -7.98 -4.07 -3.28
N ALA A 179 -7.31 -5.23 -3.18
CA ALA A 179 -6.85 -5.99 -4.34
C ALA A 179 -8.03 -6.55 -5.15
N ASN A 180 -9.10 -6.91 -4.44
CA ASN A 180 -10.34 -7.44 -5.02
C ASN A 180 -11.49 -6.43 -5.04
N LEU A 181 -11.26 -5.20 -4.59
CA LEU A 181 -12.29 -4.16 -4.42
C LEU A 181 -13.46 -4.61 -3.51
N ILE A 182 -13.18 -5.46 -2.51
CA ILE A 182 -14.19 -5.95 -1.55
C ILE A 182 -14.16 -5.08 -0.29
N TYR A 183 -15.31 -4.49 0.01
CA TYR A 183 -15.54 -3.59 1.14
C TYR A 183 -16.87 -3.99 1.79
N ASP A 184 -16.89 -4.21 3.10
CA ASP A 184 -18.16 -4.45 3.83
C ASP A 184 -19.10 -3.25 3.70
N ASP A 185 -18.60 -2.07 4.09
CA ASP A 185 -19.29 -0.79 3.97
C ASP A 185 -18.26 0.24 3.56
N ILE A 186 -18.43 0.80 2.38
CA ILE A 186 -17.45 1.70 1.75
C ILE A 186 -17.06 2.85 2.68
N LEU A 187 -18.03 3.50 3.32
CA LEU A 187 -17.79 4.68 4.14
C LEU A 187 -17.10 4.29 5.45
N ILE A 188 -17.55 3.21 6.07
CA ILE A 188 -16.98 2.71 7.33
C ILE A 188 -15.56 2.23 7.11
N ASN A 189 -15.29 1.51 6.03
CA ASN A 189 -13.95 1.09 5.64
C ASN A 189 -13.00 2.28 5.47
N ILE A 190 -13.44 3.35 4.81
CA ILE A 190 -12.63 4.57 4.65
C ILE A 190 -12.32 5.17 6.02
N ILE A 191 -13.34 5.42 6.84
CA ILE A 191 -13.18 6.05 8.16
C ILE A 191 -12.27 5.20 9.05
N TRP A 192 -12.52 3.90 9.11
CA TRP A 192 -11.75 2.97 9.94
C TRP A 192 -10.29 2.89 9.49
N SER A 193 -10.04 2.76 8.17
CA SER A 193 -8.68 2.66 7.63
C SER A 193 -7.87 3.93 7.84
N VAL A 194 -8.49 5.10 7.68
CA VAL A 194 -7.84 6.39 7.95
C VAL A 194 -7.45 6.50 9.41
N SER A 195 -8.39 6.22 10.31
CA SER A 195 -8.13 6.22 11.76
C SER A 195 -7.03 5.24 12.13
N PHE A 196 -7.09 4.01 11.62
CA PHE A 196 -6.11 2.96 11.88
C PHE A 196 -4.70 3.35 11.42
N VAL A 197 -4.53 3.83 10.19
CA VAL A 197 -3.21 4.23 9.66
C VAL A 197 -2.61 5.37 10.47
N VAL A 198 -3.42 6.36 10.85
CA VAL A 198 -2.96 7.49 11.67
C VAL A 198 -2.53 7.01 13.05
N VAL A 199 -3.36 6.22 13.73
CA VAL A 199 -3.06 5.66 15.06
C VAL A 199 -1.80 4.80 15.01
N MET A 200 -1.67 3.89 14.05
CA MET A 200 -0.48 3.04 13.91
C MET A 200 0.78 3.84 13.63
N SER A 201 0.71 4.85 12.77
CA SER A 201 1.85 5.74 12.50
C SER A 201 2.33 6.46 13.75
N LEU A 202 1.40 6.87 14.61
CA LEU A 202 1.70 7.56 15.86
C LEU A 202 2.26 6.63 16.92
N ILE A 203 1.67 5.45 17.10
CA ILE A 203 2.20 4.40 17.98
C ILE A 203 3.65 4.08 17.57
N PHE A 204 3.88 3.90 16.27
CA PHE A 204 5.20 3.61 15.73
C PHE A 204 6.23 4.72 16.03
N VAL A 205 5.84 5.99 15.87
CA VAL A 205 6.69 7.13 16.24
C VAL A 205 6.95 7.16 17.75
N SER A 206 5.94 6.94 18.58
CA SER A 206 6.08 6.91 20.04
C SER A 206 7.01 5.81 20.50
N ILE A 207 6.88 4.59 19.95
CA ILE A 207 7.78 3.46 20.22
C ILE A 207 9.21 3.79 19.79
N SER A 208 9.39 4.38 18.61
CA SER A 208 10.71 4.79 18.11
C SER A 208 11.42 5.78 19.05
N ILE A 209 10.68 6.73 19.64
CA ILE A 209 11.21 7.67 20.64
C ILE A 209 11.51 6.95 21.95
N TRP A 210 10.58 6.11 22.43
CA TRP A 210 10.71 5.41 23.71
C TRP A 210 11.89 4.43 23.74
N ILE A 211 12.15 3.71 22.65
CA ILE A 211 13.30 2.81 22.52
C ILE A 211 14.62 3.58 22.26
N GLY A 212 14.55 4.91 22.07
CA GLY A 212 15.73 5.73 21.78
C GLY A 212 16.29 5.53 20.37
N LEU A 213 15.47 5.07 19.43
CA LEU A 213 15.85 4.83 18.03
C LEU A 213 15.05 5.75 17.08
N PRO A 214 15.25 7.08 17.11
CA PRO A 214 14.52 8.01 16.24
C PRO A 214 14.83 7.81 14.75
N HIS A 215 15.99 7.22 14.42
CA HIS A 215 16.36 6.88 13.05
C HIS A 215 15.51 5.74 12.45
N LEU A 216 14.80 4.97 13.29
CA LEU A 216 13.99 3.82 12.88
C LEU A 216 12.89 4.24 11.91
N VAL A 217 12.21 5.38 12.14
CA VAL A 217 11.20 5.90 11.21
C VAL A 217 11.80 6.25 9.84
N SER A 218 12.99 6.87 9.84
CA SER A 218 13.71 7.22 8.61
C SER A 218 14.17 5.98 7.86
N SER A 219 14.67 4.97 8.57
CA SER A 219 15.07 3.66 8.04
C SER A 219 13.91 2.97 7.31
N TRP A 220 12.75 2.86 7.96
CA TRP A 220 11.55 2.27 7.35
C TRP A 220 11.10 3.05 6.12
N GLY A 221 11.12 4.39 6.19
CA GLY A 221 10.78 5.27 5.07
C GLY A 221 11.68 5.05 3.84
N LYS A 222 13.00 5.00 4.04
CA LYS A 222 13.99 4.76 2.97
C LYS A 222 13.84 3.37 2.33
N ASN A 223 13.39 2.39 3.10
CA ASN A 223 13.29 0.99 2.67
C ASN A 223 11.86 0.55 2.31
N THR A 224 10.94 1.49 2.09
CA THR A 224 9.53 1.21 1.76
C THR A 224 9.34 0.20 0.63
N MET A 225 10.09 0.30 -0.48
CA MET A 225 10.00 -0.68 -1.58
C MET A 225 10.39 -2.10 -1.14
N PHE A 226 11.42 -2.23 -0.31
CA PHE A 226 11.81 -3.53 0.25
C PHE A 226 10.72 -4.08 1.16
N LEU A 227 10.17 -3.24 2.06
CA LEU A 227 9.06 -3.64 2.93
C LEU A 227 7.85 -4.09 2.10
N PHE A 228 7.52 -3.39 1.01
CA PHE A 228 6.43 -3.79 0.12
C PHE A 228 6.67 -5.15 -0.56
N VAL A 229 7.90 -5.50 -0.92
CA VAL A 229 8.19 -6.82 -1.50
C VAL A 229 8.16 -7.91 -0.44
N VAL A 230 8.67 -7.63 0.76
CA VAL A 230 8.86 -8.65 1.82
C VAL A 230 7.59 -8.91 2.64
N HIS A 231 6.68 -7.93 2.74
CA HIS A 231 5.49 -8.04 3.60
C HIS A 231 4.54 -9.23 3.31
N PRO A 232 4.33 -9.71 2.07
CA PRO A 232 3.46 -10.86 1.85
C PRO A 232 4.08 -12.13 2.42
N TYR A 233 5.42 -12.23 2.39
CA TYR A 233 6.15 -13.36 2.95
C TYR A 233 6.13 -13.34 4.48
N THR A 234 6.31 -12.18 5.11
CA THR A 234 6.18 -12.06 6.57
C THR A 234 4.75 -12.32 7.04
N ASN A 235 3.76 -11.92 6.24
CA ASN A 235 2.35 -12.19 6.48
C ASN A 235 2.00 -13.69 6.35
N ASN A 236 2.60 -14.39 5.38
CA ASN A 236 2.44 -15.84 5.24
C ASN A 236 3.13 -16.58 6.39
N LEU A 237 4.34 -16.16 6.79
CA LEU A 237 5.05 -16.74 7.93
C LEU A 237 4.26 -16.53 9.22
N SER A 238 3.74 -15.32 9.46
CA SER A 238 2.91 -15.06 10.63
C SER A 238 1.61 -15.85 10.59
N HIS A 239 0.98 -16.03 9.43
CA HIS A 239 -0.20 -16.86 9.29
C HIS A 239 0.03 -18.30 9.75
N VAL A 240 1.07 -18.96 9.22
CA VAL A 240 1.40 -20.35 9.56
C VAL A 240 1.70 -20.51 11.06
N MET A 241 2.33 -19.52 11.69
CA MET A 241 2.61 -19.57 13.12
C MET A 241 1.35 -19.37 13.97
N VAL A 242 0.49 -18.41 13.58
CA VAL A 242 -0.73 -18.08 14.34
C VAL A 242 -1.80 -19.17 14.21
N GLU A 243 -1.97 -19.76 13.03
CA GLU A 243 -2.91 -20.89 12.83
C GLU A 243 -2.60 -22.07 13.75
N LYS A 244 -1.32 -22.36 13.99
CA LYS A 244 -0.90 -23.44 14.91
C LYS A 244 -1.23 -23.14 16.38
N ILE A 245 -1.32 -21.87 16.75
CA ILE A 245 -1.55 -21.42 18.13
C ILE A 245 -3.04 -21.10 18.36
N GLY A 246 -3.84 -20.97 17.29
CA GLY A 246 -5.28 -20.69 17.37
C GLY A 246 -5.62 -19.26 17.80
N LEU A 247 -4.68 -18.31 17.68
CA LEU A 247 -4.89 -16.91 18.06
C LEU A 247 -5.37 -16.04 16.89
N GLY A 248 -5.95 -14.88 17.20
CA GLY A 248 -6.63 -14.03 16.21
C GLY A 248 -5.74 -13.17 15.32
N TRP A 249 -6.38 -12.40 14.43
CA TRP A 249 -5.76 -11.52 13.42
C TRP A 249 -4.72 -10.52 14.00
N SER A 250 -4.93 -10.02 15.22
CA SER A 250 -4.03 -9.07 15.88
C SER A 250 -2.62 -9.64 16.08
N LEU A 251 -2.50 -10.91 16.46
CA LEU A 251 -1.21 -11.57 16.61
C LEU A 251 -0.52 -11.77 15.25
N LYS A 252 -1.30 -12.11 14.21
CA LYS A 252 -0.79 -12.25 12.84
C LYS A 252 -0.18 -10.95 12.33
N LEU A 253 -0.85 -9.82 12.57
CA LEU A 253 -0.35 -8.49 12.25
C LEU A 253 0.93 -8.18 13.04
N PHE A 254 0.91 -8.39 14.36
CA PHE A 254 2.05 -8.12 15.23
C PHE A 254 3.29 -8.89 14.78
N LEU A 255 3.18 -10.20 14.58
CA LEU A 255 4.29 -11.04 14.13
C LEU A 255 4.79 -10.63 12.74
N SER A 256 3.89 -10.29 11.80
CA SER A 256 4.29 -9.80 10.49
C SER A 256 5.13 -8.51 10.58
N LEU A 257 4.74 -7.57 11.45
CA LEU A 257 5.50 -6.34 11.69
C LEU A 257 6.86 -6.61 12.36
N VAL A 258 6.92 -7.55 13.30
CA VAL A 258 8.17 -7.98 13.94
C VAL A 258 9.13 -8.60 12.91
N PHE A 259 8.63 -9.49 12.04
CA PHE A 259 9.46 -10.06 10.98
C PHE A 259 9.94 -9.00 10.00
N LEU A 260 9.07 -8.07 9.58
CA LEU A 260 9.47 -6.94 8.74
C LEU A 260 10.59 -6.12 9.39
N PHE A 261 10.47 -5.86 10.70
CA PHE A 261 11.51 -5.17 11.45
C PHE A 261 12.85 -5.93 11.43
N ILE A 262 12.82 -7.25 11.69
CA ILE A 262 14.01 -8.10 11.69
C ILE A 262 14.67 -8.12 10.30
N PHE A 263 13.90 -8.36 9.23
CA PHE A 263 14.43 -8.36 7.87
C PHE A 263 15.05 -7.02 7.47
N LEU A 264 14.44 -5.92 7.91
CA LEU A 264 14.99 -4.59 7.69
C LEU A 264 16.33 -4.41 8.40
N GLN A 265 16.45 -4.83 9.66
CA GLN A 265 17.70 -4.75 10.41
C GLN A 265 18.81 -5.64 9.82
N ILE A 266 18.46 -6.84 9.36
CA ILE A 266 19.38 -7.71 8.62
C ILE A 266 19.87 -6.98 7.35
N LYS A 267 18.96 -6.41 6.56
CA LYS A 267 19.34 -5.66 5.36
C LYS A 267 20.31 -4.53 5.69
N GLU A 268 20.00 -3.71 6.70
CA GLU A 268 20.84 -2.57 7.07
C GLU A 268 22.22 -2.99 7.59
N ARG A 269 22.34 -4.13 8.26
CA ARG A 269 23.64 -4.65 8.71
C ARG A 269 24.47 -5.28 7.59
N PHE A 270 23.84 -6.05 6.69
CA PHE A 270 24.57 -6.87 5.72
C PHE A 270 24.74 -6.24 4.33
N PHE A 271 23.83 -5.36 3.90
CA PHE A 271 23.85 -4.79 2.54
C PHE A 271 24.37 -3.34 2.47
N VAL A 272 24.78 -2.74 3.59
CA VAL A 272 25.39 -1.39 3.62
C VAL A 272 26.89 -1.40 3.24
N PHE A 273 27.51 -2.56 3.00
CA PHE A 273 28.92 -2.69 2.59
C PHE A 273 29.23 -2.36 1.12
N LYS A 274 28.41 -1.58 0.39
CA LYS A 274 28.67 -1.27 -1.03
C LYS A 274 28.52 0.17 -1.50
N ASN A 275 28.56 1.15 -0.60
CA ASN A 275 28.70 2.57 -0.98
C ASN A 275 29.71 3.30 -0.08
N VAL A 276 30.97 2.85 -0.14
CA VAL A 276 32.15 3.71 0.07
C VAL A 276 32.78 3.90 -1.30
#